data_AF-A0A973BTC1-F1
#
_entry.id   AF-A0A973BTC1-F1
#
_cell.length_a   1.000
_cell.length_b   1.000
_cell.length_c   1.000
_cell.angle_alpha   90.00
_cell.angle_beta   90.00
_cell.angle_gamma   90.00
#
_symmetry.space_group_name_H-M   'P 1'
#
loop_
_entity.id
_entity.type
_entity.pdbx_description
1 polymer ?
#
loop_
_entity_poly.entity_id
_entity_poly.type
_entity_poly.pdbx_seq_one_letter_code
_entity_poly.pdbx_strand_id
1 'polypeptide(L)'
;MYSQFIIARQLPNIENALSLQKCLVIGNYLMLTSFLVVTSCIFITFGYDQHFAISAQISAHIATIVFAGLLKIGYVLRCVALHGFGKRNF
;
A
#
# COMPACT_ATOMS: atom_id res chain seq x y z
N MET A 1 -15.99 7.88 1.97
CA MET A 1 -14.64 7.53 1.49
C MET A 1 -14.58 6.02 1.35
N TYR A 2 -14.29 5.44 0.18
CA TYR A 2 -14.15 3.98 0.03
C TYR A 2 -12.85 3.52 0.71
N SER A 3 -12.88 3.41 2.04
CA SER A 3 -11.83 2.83 2.88
C SER A 3 -12.17 1.36 3.16
N GLN A 4 -12.58 0.65 2.12
CA GLN A 4 -13.00 -0.75 2.25
C GLN A 4 -11.74 -1.60 2.37
N PHE A 5 -11.33 -1.87 3.61
CA PHE A 5 -10.32 -2.90 3.92
C PHE A 5 -10.93 -4.32 3.89
N ILE A 6 -12.26 -4.40 3.74
CA ILE A 6 -13.03 -5.65 3.77
C ILE A 6 -13.89 -5.71 2.52
N ILE A 7 -14.08 -6.91 1.97
CA ILE A 7 -15.01 -7.15 0.87
C ILE A 7 -16.43 -6.88 1.37
N ALA A 8 -17.07 -5.86 0.80
CA ALA A 8 -18.45 -5.51 1.08
C ALA A 8 -19.38 -6.66 0.66
N ARG A 9 -20.34 -6.97 1.53
CA ARG A 9 -21.29 -8.07 1.34
C ARG A 9 -22.27 -7.83 0.18
N GLN A 10 -22.46 -6.58 -0.21
CA GLN A 10 -23.22 -6.19 -1.39
C GLN A 10 -22.30 -5.48 -2.38
N LEU A 11 -22.21 -6.05 -3.58
CA LEU A 11 -21.45 -5.48 -4.69
C LEU A 11 -22.41 -4.77 -5.66
N PRO A 12 -21.99 -3.64 -6.25
CA PRO A 12 -22.73 -3.03 -7.33
C PRO A 12 -22.83 -3.99 -8.52
N ASN A 13 -23.95 -3.95 -9.24
CA ASN A 13 -24.20 -4.76 -10.43
C ASN A 13 -23.42 -4.20 -11.63
N ILE A 14 -22.10 -4.36 -11.59
CA ILE A 14 -21.16 -4.00 -12.65
C ILE A 14 -20.37 -5.23 -13.06
N GLU A 15 -19.96 -5.30 -14.33
CA GLU A 15 -19.07 -6.36 -14.79
C GLU A 15 -17.78 -6.35 -13.95
N ASN A 16 -17.36 -7.53 -13.48
CA ASN A 16 -16.14 -7.71 -12.69
C ASN A 16 -16.08 -6.95 -11.35
N ALA A 17 -17.23 -6.60 -10.74
CA ALA A 17 -17.33 -5.91 -9.45
C ALA A 17 -16.44 -6.53 -8.36
N LEU A 18 -16.40 -7.87 -8.30
CA LEU A 18 -15.60 -8.62 -7.32
C LEU A 18 -14.11 -8.45 -7.52
N SER A 19 -13.64 -8.48 -8.78
CA SER A 19 -12.24 -8.30 -9.12
C SER A 19 -11.77 -6.88 -8.82
N LEU A 20 -12.60 -5.87 -9.11
CA LEU A 20 -12.34 -4.47 -8.78
C LEU A 20 -12.27 -4.25 -7.27
N GLN A 21 -13.18 -4.88 -6.51
CA GLN A 21 -13.16 -4.79 -5.07
C GLN A 21 -11.94 -5.47 -4.45
N LYS A 22 -11.56 -6.65 -4.95
CA LYS A 22 -10.31 -7.31 -4.56
C LYS A 22 -9.10 -6.43 -4.85
N CYS A 23 -9.03 -5.83 -6.04
CA CYS A 23 -7.97 -4.90 -6.41
C CYS A 23 -7.90 -3.70 -5.45
N LEU A 24 -9.05 -3.13 -5.07
CA LEU A 24 -9.13 -2.02 -4.11
C LEU A 24 -8.61 -2.42 -2.73
N VAL A 25 -9.04 -3.57 -2.22
CA VAL A 25 -8.63 -4.09 -0.90
C VAL A 25 -7.13 -4.40 -0.91
N ILE A 26 -6.62 -5.09 -1.94
CA ILE A 26 -5.20 -5.41 -2.10
C ILE A 26 -4.36 -4.14 -2.19
N GLY A 27 -4.78 -3.16 -3.00
CA GLY A 27 -4.08 -1.87 -3.12
C GLY A 27 -4.01 -1.14 -1.78
N ASN A 28 -5.10 -1.13 -1.02
CA ASN A 28 -5.17 -0.47 0.29
C ASN A 28 -4.30 -1.18 1.35
N TYR A 29 -4.30 -2.53 1.37
CA TYR A 29 -3.39 -3.30 2.22
C TYR A 29 -1.93 -3.07 1.83
N LEU A 30 -1.60 -3.08 0.53
CA LEU A 30 -0.26 -2.84 0.04
C LEU A 30 0.25 -1.45 0.43
N MET A 31 -0.59 -0.41 0.35
CA MET A 31 -0.26 0.93 0.83
C MET A 31 0.02 0.94 2.33
N LEU A 32 -0.84 0.32 3.14
CA LEU A 32 -0.71 0.29 4.59
C LEU A 32 0.56 -0.47 5.02
N THR A 33 0.79 -1.66 4.48
CA THR A 33 1.97 -2.47 4.82
C THR A 33 3.24 -1.77 4.37
N SER A 34 3.26 -1.19 3.16
CA SER A 34 4.44 -0.46 2.67
C SER A 34 4.74 0.77 3.53
N PHE A 35 3.71 1.49 3.97
CA PHE A 35 3.88 2.63 4.88
C PHE A 35 4.50 2.20 6.21
N LEU A 36 3.97 1.15 6.84
CA LEU A 36 4.52 0.61 8.09
C LEU A 36 5.98 0.19 7.93
N VAL A 37 6.31 -0.52 6.84
CA VAL A 37 7.69 -0.96 6.59
C VAL A 37 8.62 0.23 6.35
N VAL A 38 8.21 1.24 5.58
CA VAL A 38 9.00 2.47 5.38
C VAL A 38 9.25 3.17 6.71
N THR A 39 8.22 3.32 7.55
CA THR A 39 8.36 3.90 8.88
C THR A 39 9.35 3.08 9.73
N SER A 40 9.23 1.76 9.77
CA SER A 40 10.16 0.89 10.49
C SER A 40 11.60 1.02 9.97
N CYS A 41 11.81 1.09 8.66
CA CYS A 41 13.14 1.27 8.07
C CYS A 41 13.76 2.62 8.50
N ILE A 42 12.97 3.70 8.50
CA ILE A 42 13.43 5.01 8.99
C ILE A 42 13.82 4.94 10.47
N PHE A 43 13.04 4.26 11.30
CA PHE A 43 13.39 4.06 12.72
C PHE A 43 14.68 3.26 12.90
N ILE A 44 14.92 2.23 12.09
CA ILE A 44 16.16 1.44 12.13
C ILE A 44 17.36 2.31 11.71
N THR A 45 17.22 3.09 10.64
CA THR A 45 18.31 3.90 10.08
C THR A 45 18.63 5.14 10.91
N PHE A 46 17.65 5.78 11.54
CA PHE A 46 17.84 7.06 12.23
C PHE A 46 17.50 7.04 13.73
N GLY A 47 16.57 6.20 14.17
CA GLY A 47 16.11 6.16 15.56
C GLY A 47 16.96 5.26 16.44
N TYR A 48 17.40 4.12 15.92
CA TYR A 48 18.15 3.09 16.65
C TYR A 48 19.49 2.76 15.99
N ASP A 49 20.09 3.72 15.29
CA ASP A 49 21.37 3.58 14.57
C ASP A 49 22.44 2.84 15.40
N GLN A 50 22.55 3.18 16.69
CA GLN A 50 23.53 2.61 17.62
C GLN A 50 23.34 1.12 17.95
N HIS A 51 22.15 0.57 17.71
CA HIS A 51 21.82 -0.84 18.00
C HIS A 51 21.97 -1.75 16.79
N PHE A 52 22.12 -1.20 15.58
CA PHE A 52 22.15 -1.96 14.34
C PHE A 52 23.50 -1.84 13.65
N ALA A 53 23.98 -2.96 13.07
CA ALA A 53 25.19 -2.93 12.26
C ALA A 53 24.99 -2.10 10.98
N ILE A 54 26.08 -1.52 10.48
CA ILE A 54 26.11 -0.76 9.21
C ILE A 54 25.49 -1.55 8.05
N SER A 55 25.71 -2.86 7.98
CA SER A 55 25.10 -3.73 6.96
C SER A 55 23.56 -3.73 7.03
N ALA A 56 22.99 -3.77 8.24
CA ALA A 56 21.55 -3.70 8.45
C ALA A 56 20.98 -2.32 8.10
N GLN A 57 21.69 -1.25 8.41
CA GLN A 57 21.30 0.11 8.05
C GLN A 57 21.27 0.34 6.53
N ILE A 58 22.28 -0.15 5.81
CA ILE A 58 22.32 -0.10 4.33
C ILE A 58 21.14 -0.88 3.75
N SER A 59 20.87 -2.08 4.26
CA SER A 59 19.73 -2.88 3.84
C SER A 59 18.39 -2.17 4.11
N ALA A 60 18.23 -1.55 5.28
CA ALA A 60 17.02 -0.79 5.64
C ALA A 60 16.85 0.45 4.75
N HIS A 61 17.95 1.11 4.38
CA HIS A 61 17.90 2.27 3.49
C HIS A 61 17.46 1.88 2.07
N ILE A 62 18.02 0.79 1.52
CA ILE A 62 17.60 0.25 0.22
C ILE A 62 16.14 -0.20 0.28
N ALA A 63 15.74 -0.90 1.34
CA ALA A 63 14.37 -1.34 1.54
C ALA A 63 13.39 -0.16 1.55
N THR A 64 13.75 0.95 2.19
CA THR A 64 12.93 2.19 2.19
C THR A 64 12.56 2.63 0.78
N ILE A 65 13.52 2.63 -0.17
CA ILE A 65 13.29 3.06 -1.56
C ILE A 65 12.35 2.07 -2.27
N VAL A 66 12.59 0.77 -2.10
CA VAL A 66 11.78 -0.29 -2.72
C VAL A 66 10.33 -0.23 -2.22
N PHE A 67 10.13 -0.13 -0.90
CA PHE A 67 8.80 -0.06 -0.30
C PHE A 67 8.09 1.26 -0.58
N ALA A 68 8.81 2.38 -0.72
CA ALA A 68 8.21 3.62 -1.22
C ALA A 68 7.66 3.46 -2.65
N GLY A 69 8.36 2.70 -3.51
CA GLY A 69 7.86 2.30 -4.82
C GLY A 69 6.58 1.44 -4.73
N LEU A 70 6.56 0.45 -3.84
CA LEU A 70 5.38 -0.39 -3.61
C LEU A 70 4.17 0.40 -3.10
N LEU A 71 4.39 1.41 -2.25
CA LEU A 71 3.33 2.32 -1.79
C LEU A 71 2.68 3.04 -2.98
N LYS A 72 3.48 3.56 -3.91
CA LYS A 72 2.99 4.19 -5.14
C LYS A 72 2.20 3.20 -6.01
N ILE A 73 2.65 1.96 -6.13
CA ILE A 73 1.92 0.90 -6.86
C ILE A 73 0.57 0.62 -6.20
N GLY A 74 0.51 0.53 -4.86
CA GLY A 74 -0.73 0.36 -4.12
C GLY A 74 -1.73 1.50 -4.37
N TYR A 75 -1.24 2.73 -4.47
CA TYR A 75 -2.07 3.89 -4.82
C TYR A 75 -2.63 3.79 -6.24
N VAL A 76 -1.81 3.39 -7.22
CA VAL A 76 -2.27 3.20 -8.61
C VAL A 76 -3.34 2.12 -8.68
N LEU A 77 -3.18 0.98 -7.99
CA LEU A 77 -4.20 -0.08 -7.91
C LEU A 77 -5.53 0.44 -7.35
N ARG A 78 -5.46 1.26 -6.29
CA ARG A 78 -6.64 1.93 -5.72
C ARG A 78 -7.33 2.84 -6.73
N CYS A 79 -6.57 3.64 -7.49
CA CYS A 79 -7.13 4.51 -8.53
C CYS A 79 -7.77 3.72 -9.65
N VAL A 80 -7.13 2.64 -10.11
CA VAL A 80 -7.69 1.73 -11.15
C VAL A 80 -9.01 1.12 -10.67
N ALA A 81 -9.06 0.65 -9.43
CA ALA A 81 -10.29 0.09 -8.87
C ALA A 81 -11.41 1.15 -8.76
N LEU A 82 -11.12 2.35 -8.25
CA LEU A 82 -12.08 3.46 -8.15
C LEU A 82 -12.58 3.92 -9.53
N HIS A 83 -11.69 3.95 -10.52
CA HIS A 83 -12.04 4.22 -11.91
C HIS A 83 -12.99 3.16 -12.46
N GLY A 84 -12.72 1.88 -12.20
CA GLY A 84 -13.60 0.77 -12.57
C GLY A 84 -14.99 0.81 -11.91
N PHE A 85 -15.10 1.39 -10.70
CA PHE A 85 -16.38 1.65 -10.04
C PHE A 85 -17.11 2.91 -10.56
N GLY A 86 -16.60 3.57 -11.61
CA GLY A 86 -17.20 4.76 -12.20
C GLY A 86 -17.05 6.03 -11.35
N LYS A 87 -16.20 6.02 -10.32
CA LYS A 87 -15.88 7.21 -9.53
C LYS A 87 -14.81 8.02 -10.27
N ARG A 88 -15.15 9.27 -10.63
CA ARG A 88 -14.27 10.20 -11.37
C ARG A 88 -13.45 11.14 -10.48
N ASN A 89 -13.63 11.08 -9.16
CA ASN A 89 -12.84 11.84 -8.20
C ASN A 89 -11.73 10.92 -7.68
N PHE A 90 -10.52 11.10 -8.20
CA PHE A 90 -9.32 10.34 -7.88
C PHE A 90 -8.47 11.11 -6.87
#